data_AF-A0A968A512-F1
#
_entry.id   AF-A0A968A512-F1
#
_cell.length_a   1.000
_cell.length_b   1.000
_cell.length_c   1.000
_cell.angle_alpha   90.00
_cell.angle_beta   90.00
_cell.angle_gamma   90.00
#
_symmetry.space_group_name_H-M   'P 1'
#
loop_
_entity.id
_entity.type
_entity.pdbx_description
1 polymer ?
#
loop_
_entity_poly.entity_id
_entity_poly.type
_entity_poly.pdbx_seq_one_letter_code
_entity_poly.pdbx_strand_id
1 'polypeptide(L)'
;KDLVTPHLERIVDEFYEIQTSFQEISLLIGDAETLRRLRSAMRRYILDLFSGSYDEEYVNKRLRISKVHHRIGVSTKLYLSGMFRLQQILHKVIEEHCLERK
;
A
#
# COMPACT_ATOMS: atom_id res chain seq x y z
N LYS A 1 -12.95 8.06 -0.97
CA LYS A 1 -12.82 6.87 -1.86
C LYS A 1 -12.78 7.24 -3.35
N ASP A 2 -13.68 8.10 -3.80
CA ASP A 2 -13.84 8.44 -5.23
C ASP A 2 -12.64 9.18 -5.84
N LEU A 3 -11.91 9.95 -5.04
CA LEU A 3 -10.66 10.61 -5.48
C LEU A 3 -9.58 9.58 -5.85
N VAL A 4 -9.41 8.53 -5.04
CA VAL A 4 -8.26 7.62 -5.15
C VAL A 4 -8.54 6.45 -6.09
N THR A 5 -9.80 6.07 -6.26
CA THR A 5 -10.21 4.91 -7.08
C THR A 5 -9.73 5.00 -8.54
N PRO A 6 -9.84 6.15 -9.24
CA PRO A 6 -9.34 6.29 -10.61
C PRO A 6 -7.82 6.11 -10.74
N HIS A 7 -7.08 6.36 -9.67
CA HIS A 7 -5.61 6.29 -9.65
C HIS A 7 -5.08 5.00 -8.99
N LEU A 8 -5.95 4.07 -8.62
CA LEU A 8 -5.59 2.93 -7.76
C LEU A 8 -4.53 2.04 -8.41
N GLU A 9 -4.65 1.74 -9.70
CA GLU A 9 -3.66 0.95 -10.44
C GLU A 9 -2.31 1.66 -10.46
N ARG A 10 -2.29 2.95 -10.81
CA ARG A 10 -1.07 3.78 -10.82
C ARG A 10 -0.37 3.78 -9.45
N ILE A 11 -1.13 3.95 -8.36
CA ILE A 11 -0.58 3.97 -7.00
C ILE A 11 0.07 2.62 -6.64
N VAL A 12 -0.63 1.52 -6.94
CA VAL A 12 -0.15 0.16 -6.63
C VAL A 12 1.05 -0.21 -7.49
N ASP A 13 1.03 0.18 -8.76
CA ASP A 13 2.10 -0.10 -9.69
C ASP A 13 3.37 0.65 -9.29
N GLU A 14 3.27 1.97 -9.08
CA GLU A 14 4.39 2.77 -8.60
C GLU A 14 4.95 2.17 -7.29
N PHE A 15 4.08 1.89 -6.31
CA PHE A 15 4.49 1.30 -5.03
C PHE A 15 5.34 0.04 -5.21
N TYR A 16 4.87 -0.94 -5.98
CA TYR A 16 5.60 -2.19 -6.16
C TYR A 16 6.81 -2.08 -7.09
N GLU A 17 6.83 -1.16 -8.06
CA GLU A 17 8.05 -0.86 -8.84
C GLU A 17 9.18 -0.41 -7.92
N ILE A 18 8.88 0.48 -6.97
CA ILE A 18 9.88 0.94 -6.00
C ILE A 18 10.24 -0.16 -5.01
N GLN A 19 9.25 -0.86 -4.45
CA GLN A 19 9.53 -1.93 -3.49
C GLN A 19 10.41 -3.02 -4.11
N THR A 20 10.12 -3.45 -5.33
CA THR A 20 10.88 -4.51 -6.02
C THR A 20 12.25 -4.05 -6.54
N SER A 21 12.52 -2.74 -6.56
CA SER A 21 13.87 -2.20 -6.81
C SER A 21 14.86 -2.51 -5.67
N PHE A 22 14.35 -2.79 -4.46
CA PHE A 22 15.17 -3.23 -3.34
C PHE A 22 15.31 -4.75 -3.33
N GLN A 23 16.55 -5.26 -3.43
CA GLN A 23 16.82 -6.69 -3.50
C GLN A 23 16.23 -7.47 -2.31
N GLU A 24 16.33 -6.94 -1.09
CA GLU A 24 15.77 -7.56 0.12
C GLU A 24 14.25 -7.79 -0.01
N ILE A 25 13.52 -6.82 -0.55
CA ILE A 25 12.07 -6.91 -0.71
C ILE A 25 11.72 -7.83 -1.88
N SER A 26 12.47 -7.75 -2.99
CA SER A 26 12.29 -8.65 -4.13
C SER A 26 12.45 -10.13 -3.73
N LEU A 27 13.47 -10.44 -2.93
CA LEU A 27 13.69 -11.78 -2.39
C LEU A 27 12.57 -12.23 -1.44
N LEU A 28 12.03 -11.33 -0.60
CA LEU A 28 10.90 -11.62 0.27
C LEU A 28 9.60 -11.92 -0.51
N ILE A 29 9.41 -11.27 -1.67
CA ILE A 29 8.25 -11.50 -2.54
C ILE A 29 8.41 -12.82 -3.31
N GLY A 30 9.61 -13.14 -3.77
CA GLY A 30 9.99 -14.44 -4.33
C GLY A 30 9.52 -14.67 -5.78
N ASP A 31 8.23 -14.50 -6.06
CA ASP A 31 7.64 -14.89 -7.34
C ASP A 31 6.50 -13.96 -7.83
N ALA A 32 6.18 -14.08 -9.13
CA ALA A 32 5.17 -13.24 -9.80
C ALA A 32 3.74 -13.50 -9.32
N GLU A 33 3.41 -14.71 -8.86
CA GLU A 33 2.10 -15.02 -8.31
C GLU A 33 1.91 -14.34 -6.94
N THR A 34 2.92 -14.42 -6.08
CA THR A 34 2.96 -13.72 -4.79
C THR A 34 2.84 -12.21 -5.02
N LEU A 35 3.60 -11.64 -5.97
CA LEU A 35 3.49 -10.23 -6.32
C LEU A 35 2.07 -9.84 -6.79
N ARG A 36 1.43 -10.68 -7.62
CA ARG A 36 0.04 -10.45 -8.06
C ARG A 36 -0.94 -10.42 -6.88
N ARG A 37 -0.83 -11.37 -5.95
CA ARG A 37 -1.67 -11.43 -4.74
C ARG A 37 -1.44 -10.21 -3.85
N LEU A 38 -0.18 -9.80 -3.68
CA LEU A 38 0.23 -8.61 -2.93
C LEU A 38 -0.34 -7.33 -3.55
N ARG A 39 -0.25 -7.15 -4.88
CA ARG A 39 -0.90 -6.04 -5.59
C ARG A 39 -2.41 -6.01 -5.33
N SER A 40 -3.10 -7.15 -5.35
CA SER A 40 -4.54 -7.23 -5.04
C SER A 40 -4.85 -6.83 -3.58
N ALA A 41 -4.05 -7.31 -2.63
CA ALA A 41 -4.18 -6.94 -1.22
C ALA A 41 -3.94 -5.42 -1.00
N MET A 42 -2.96 -4.85 -1.71
CA MET A 42 -2.62 -3.43 -1.63
C MET A 42 -3.73 -2.53 -2.17
N ARG A 43 -4.36 -2.91 -3.31
CA ARG A 43 -5.56 -2.22 -3.83
C ARG A 43 -6.63 -2.09 -2.75
N ARG A 44 -6.92 -3.21 -2.08
CA ARG A 44 -7.91 -3.25 -1.00
C ARG A 44 -7.49 -2.39 0.19
N TYR A 45 -6.22 -2.52 0.61
CA TYR A 45 -5.65 -1.74 1.69
C TYR A 45 -5.83 -0.23 1.49
N ILE A 46 -5.54 0.25 0.28
CA ILE A 46 -5.69 1.66 -0.10
C ILE A 46 -7.15 2.07 -0.08
N LEU A 47 -8.06 1.30 -0.68
CA LEU A 47 -9.49 1.61 -0.64
C LEU A 47 -10.03 1.68 0.79
N ASP A 48 -9.56 0.79 1.68
CA ASP A 48 -9.94 0.78 3.10
C ASP A 48 -9.46 2.05 3.83
N LEU A 49 -8.30 2.61 3.46
CA LEU A 49 -7.79 3.87 4.05
C LEU A 49 -8.75 5.04 3.83
N PHE A 50 -9.55 5.00 2.76
CA PHE A 50 -10.49 6.08 2.38
C PHE A 50 -11.95 5.64 2.51
N SER A 51 -12.23 4.64 3.35
CA SER A 51 -13.57 4.08 3.58
C SER A 51 -14.48 4.98 4.41
N GLY A 52 -13.92 5.84 5.26
CA GLY A 52 -14.67 6.75 6.13
C GLY A 52 -15.26 6.10 7.39
N SER A 53 -15.06 4.79 7.59
CA SER A 53 -15.47 4.06 8.80
C SER A 53 -14.23 3.50 9.50
N TYR A 54 -13.95 3.98 10.70
CA TYR A 54 -12.74 3.66 11.47
C TYR A 54 -13.09 3.08 12.84
N ASP A 55 -13.88 2.01 12.80
CA ASP A 55 -14.34 1.29 13.98
C ASP A 55 -13.35 0.21 14.45
N GLU A 56 -13.79 -0.64 15.37
CA GLU A 56 -12.98 -1.73 15.89
C GLU A 56 -12.59 -2.75 14.80
N GLU A 57 -13.45 -2.99 13.81
CA GLU A 57 -13.15 -3.87 12.69
C GLU A 57 -11.98 -3.31 11.85
N TYR A 58 -12.00 -2.01 11.58
CA TYR A 58 -10.91 -1.32 10.90
C TYR A 58 -9.59 -1.50 11.66
N VAL A 59 -9.58 -1.25 12.97
CA VAL A 59 -8.39 -1.39 13.82
C VAL A 59 -7.89 -2.84 13.82
N ASN A 60 -8.78 -3.80 14.02
CA ASN A 60 -8.45 -5.23 14.02
C ASN A 60 -7.85 -5.70 12.69
N LYS A 61 -8.34 -5.16 11.57
CA LYS A 61 -7.78 -5.43 10.24
C LYS A 61 -6.34 -4.90 10.11
N ARG A 62 -6.05 -3.68 10.59
CA ARG A 62 -4.68 -3.12 10.59
C ARG A 62 -3.75 -3.94 11.50
N LEU A 63 -4.21 -4.36 12.67
CA LEU A 63 -3.44 -5.24 13.57
C LEU A 63 -3.12 -6.59 12.93
N ARG A 64 -4.08 -7.20 12.21
CA ARG A 64 -3.83 -8.46 11.50
C ARG A 64 -2.76 -8.32 10.43
N ILE A 65 -2.75 -7.20 9.71
CA ILE A 65 -1.72 -6.91 8.70
C ILE A 65 -0.35 -6.78 9.34
N SER A 66 -0.22 -6.03 10.44
CA SER A 66 1.05 -5.90 11.17
C SER A 66 1.57 -7.26 11.68
N LYS A 67 0.69 -8.10 12.21
CA LYS A 67 1.03 -9.46 12.65
C LYS A 67 1.53 -10.33 11.49
N VAL A 68 0.93 -10.21 10.31
CA VAL A 68 1.38 -10.93 9.10
C VAL A 68 2.78 -10.50 8.70
N HIS A 69 3.05 -9.19 8.62
CA HIS A 69 4.38 -8.66 8.27
C HIS A 69 5.45 -9.14 9.25
N HIS A 70 5.17 -9.11 10.55
CA HIS A 70 6.07 -9.64 11.57
C HIS A 70 6.35 -11.14 11.37
N ARG A 71 5.29 -11.94 11.15
CA ARG A 71 5.40 -13.40 10.99
C ARG A 71 6.24 -13.83 9.78
N ILE A 72 6.17 -13.08 8.68
CA ILE A 72 6.93 -13.38 7.45
C ILE A 72 8.33 -12.74 7.42
N GLY A 73 8.76 -12.13 8.54
CA GLY A 73 10.11 -11.56 8.65
C GLY A 73 10.29 -10.19 8.01
N VAL A 74 9.21 -9.46 7.69
CA VAL A 74 9.34 -8.06 7.27
C VAL A 74 9.79 -7.24 8.48
N SER A 75 11.01 -6.72 8.41
CA SER A 75 11.56 -5.89 9.48
C SER A 75 10.75 -4.61 9.65
N THR A 76 10.72 -4.07 10.88
CA THR A 76 10.06 -2.78 11.16
C THR A 76 10.59 -1.66 10.27
N LYS A 77 11.89 -1.68 9.95
CA LYS A 77 12.53 -0.72 9.04
C LYS A 77 11.92 -0.78 7.63
N LEU A 78 11.80 -1.98 7.07
CA LEU A 78 11.18 -2.18 5.74
C LEU A 78 9.71 -1.77 5.75
N TYR A 79 8.97 -2.16 6.78
CA TYR A 79 7.56 -1.81 6.92
C TYR A 79 7.35 -0.28 6.97
N LEU A 80 8.10 0.43 7.83
CA LEU A 80 8.00 1.89 7.95
C LEU A 80 8.42 2.59 6.66
N SER A 81 9.47 2.10 5.99
CA SER A 81 9.90 2.63 4.69
C SER A 81 8.81 2.46 3.62
N GLY A 82 8.17 1.30 3.55
CA GLY A 82 7.02 1.07 2.67
C GLY A 82 5.85 2.00 2.98
N MET A 83 5.49 2.16 4.26
CA MET A 83 4.43 3.08 4.68
C MET A 83 4.73 4.54 4.30
N PHE A 84 5.97 5.00 4.52
CA PHE A 84 6.41 6.32 4.10
C PHE A 84 6.30 6.48 2.57
N ARG A 85 6.73 5.47 1.80
CA ARG A 85 6.62 5.55 0.34
C ARG A 85 5.18 5.61 -0.14
N LEU A 86 4.29 4.79 0.43
CA LEU A 86 2.87 4.85 0.12
C LEU A 86 2.30 6.25 0.41
N GLN A 87 2.65 6.85 1.55
CA GLN A 87 2.21 8.19 1.90
C GLN A 87 2.64 9.23 0.85
N GLN A 88 3.90 9.18 0.39
CA GLN A 88 4.39 10.09 -0.65
C GLN A 88 3.62 9.95 -1.97
N ILE A 89 3.36 8.71 -2.41
CA ILE A 89 2.59 8.44 -3.63
C ILE A 89 1.17 9.01 -3.47
N LEU A 90 0.51 8.74 -2.34
CA LEU A 90 -0.84 9.24 -2.07
C LEU A 90 -0.90 10.77 -2.04
N HIS A 91 0.06 11.43 -1.38
CA HIS A 91 0.12 12.89 -1.36
C HIS A 91 0.23 13.47 -2.77
N LYS A 92 1.13 12.94 -3.60
CA LYS A 92 1.29 13.37 -4.99
C LYS A 92 -0.01 13.24 -5.78
N VAL A 93 -0.68 12.08 -5.69
CA VAL A 93 -1.95 11.85 -6.39
C VAL A 93 -3.05 12.81 -5.91
N ILE A 94 -3.13 13.06 -4.60
CA ILE A 94 -4.13 13.98 -4.03
C ILE A 94 -3.86 15.41 -4.48
N GLU A 95 -2.60 15.85 -4.51
CA GLU A 95 -2.21 17.18 -4.97
C GLU A 95 -2.55 17.39 -6.46
N GLU A 96 -2.15 16.44 -7.33
CA GLU A 96 -2.49 16.45 -8.77
C GLU A 96 -4.00 16.61 -8.97
N HIS A 97 -4.79 15.77 -8.31
CA HIS A 97 -6.26 15.78 -8.42
C HIS A 97 -6.89 17.08 -7.90
N CYS A 98 -6.27 17.74 -6.91
CA CYS A 98 -6.76 19.03 -6.41
C CYS A 98 -6.38 20.19 -7.32
N LEU A 99 -5.26 20.11 -8.04
CA LEU A 99 -4.83 21.12 -8.99
C LEU A 99 -5.64 21.07 -10.29
N GLU A 100 -5.99 19.88 -10.77
CA GLU A 100 -6.83 19.69 -11.98
C GLU A 100 -8.28 20.18 -11.82
N ARG A 101 -8.74 20.35 -10.57
CA ARG A 101 -10.10 20.83 -10.25
C ARG A 101 -10.17 22.33 -9.90
N LYS A 102 -9.05 23.04 -9.96
CA LYS A 102 -9.01 24.51 -9.88
C LYS A 102 -9.11 25.12 -11.27
#